data_AF-A0A4V2QBJ8-F1
#
_entry.id   AF-A0A4V2QBJ8-F1
#
_cell.length_a   1.000
_cell.length_b   1.000
_cell.length_c   1.000
_cell.angle_alpha   90.00
_cell.angle_beta   90.00
_cell.angle_gamma   90.00
#
_symmetry.space_group_name_H-M   'P 1'
#
loop_
_entity.id
_entity.type
_entity.pdbx_description
1 polymer ?
#
loop_
_entity_poly.entity_id
_entity_poly.type
_entity_poly.pdbx_seq_one_letter_code
_entity_poly.pdbx_strand_id
1 'polypeptide(L)' 'MVFMDAKDIRNCTEIVKKELLKNNVNVGNDILNKITLDVMNISYSKGGDYSNKVMQSFAETYVEEGFYKKFIE' A
#
# COMPACT_ATOMS: atom_id res chain seq x y z
N MET A 1 17.96 8.07 1.36
CA MET A 1 16.56 8.52 1.22
C MET A 1 16.12 8.10 -0.16
N VAL A 2 15.20 7.14 -0.28
CA VAL A 2 14.74 6.68 -1.59
C VAL A 2 14.06 7.87 -2.26
N PHE A 3 14.50 8.22 -3.47
CA PHE A 3 13.82 9.20 -4.32
C PHE A 3 12.51 8.56 -4.80
N MET A 4 11.51 8.52 -3.92
CA MET A 4 10.15 8.17 -4.29
C MET A 4 9.56 9.38 -5.01
N ASP A 5 9.22 9.21 -6.29
CA ASP A 5 8.52 10.26 -7.01
C ASP A 5 7.14 10.44 -6.38
N ALA A 6 6.70 11.68 -6.22
CA ALA A 6 5.36 11.96 -5.67
C ALA A 6 4.26 11.25 -6.48
N LYS A 7 4.52 10.96 -7.77
CA LYS A 7 3.67 10.17 -8.63
C LYS A 7 3.56 8.71 -8.20
N ASP A 8 4.65 8.07 -7.78
CA ASP A 8 4.66 6.67 -7.35
C ASP A 8 3.89 6.49 -6.04
N ILE A 9 4.04 7.45 -5.11
CA ILE A 9 3.28 7.47 -3.86
C ILE A 9 1.78 7.59 -4.15
N ARG A 10 1.41 8.51 -5.05
CA ARG A 10 0.01 8.69 -5.43
C ARG A 10 -0.57 7.45 -6.12
N ASN A 11 0.19 6.82 -7.01
CA ASN A 11 -0.23 5.56 -7.65
C ASN A 11 -0.42 4.44 -6.63
N CYS A 12 0.55 4.24 -5.73
CA CYS A 12 0.47 3.20 -4.70
C CYS A 12 -0.73 3.44 -3.77
N THR A 13 -0.97 4.69 -3.38
CA THR A 13 -2.12 5.07 -2.53
C THR A 13 -3.44 4.72 -3.21
N GLU A 14 -3.60 5.03 -4.50
CA GLU A 14 -4.81 4.72 -5.25
C GLU A 14 -5.03 3.21 -5.42
N ILE A 15 -3.95 2.43 -5.59
CA ILE A 15 -3.99 0.97 -5.65
C ILE A 15 -4.44 0.41 -4.30
N VAL A 16 -3.77 0.77 -3.21
CA VAL A 16 -4.09 0.33 -1.85
C VAL A 16 -5.54 0.68 -1.49
N LYS A 17 -5.98 1.90 -1.80
CA LYS A 17 -7.36 2.35 -1.57
C LYS A 17 -8.37 1.47 -2.31
N LYS A 18 -8.11 1.14 -3.58
CA LYS A 18 -8.99 0.25 -4.37
C LYS A 18 -9.06 -1.16 -3.77
N GLU A 19 -7.93 -1.72 -3.36
CA GLU A 19 -7.90 -3.07 -2.75
C GLU A 19 -8.62 -3.12 -1.40
N LEU A 20 -8.46 -2.09 -0.57
CA LEU A 20 -9.21 -1.96 0.69
C LEU A 20 -10.72 -1.86 0.44
N LEU A 21 -11.14 -1.02 -0.51
CA LEU A 21 -12.56 -0.85 -0.86
C LEU A 21 -13.17 -2.12 -1.44
N LYS A 22 -12.44 -2.90 -2.24
CA LYS A 22 -12.89 -4.22 -2.72
C LYS A 22 -13.20 -5.18 -1.55
N ASN A 23 -12.45 -5.06 -0.46
CA ASN A 23 -12.65 -5.84 0.76
C ASN A 23 -13.65 -5.20 1.73
N ASN A 24 -14.42 -4.20 1.30
CA ASN A 24 -15.36 -3.42 2.12
C ASN A 24 -14.68 -2.70 3.31
N VAL A 25 -13.38 -2.44 3.21
CA VAL A 25 -12.61 -1.73 4.24
C VAL A 25 -12.50 -0.27 3.82
N ASN A 26 -13.16 0.62 4.55
CA ASN A 26 -13.01 2.06 4.37
C ASN A 26 -12.18 2.63 5.52
N VAL A 27 -10.95 3.06 5.23
CA VAL A 27 -10.03 3.65 6.20
C VAL A 27 -9.94 5.17 6.01
N GLY A 28 -9.65 5.89 7.10
CA GLY A 28 -9.35 7.31 7.04
C GLY A 28 -8.06 7.61 6.27
N ASN A 29 -7.88 8.86 5.84
CA ASN A 29 -6.72 9.26 5.02
C ASN A 29 -5.37 9.06 5.76
N ASP A 30 -5.35 9.22 7.08
CA ASP A 30 -4.16 8.98 7.91
C ASP A 30 -3.74 7.51 7.89
N ILE A 31 -4.71 6.62 8.08
CA ILE A 31 -4.50 5.16 8.05
C ILE A 31 -4.13 4.71 6.64
N LEU A 32 -4.81 5.23 5.62
CA LEU A 32 -4.49 4.95 4.23
C LEU A 32 -3.02 5.29 3.92
N ASN A 33 -2.55 6.46 4.37
CA ASN A 33 -1.17 6.88 4.15
C ASN A 33 -0.18 5.97 4.89
N LYS A 34 -0.49 5.54 6.13
CA LYS A 34 0.32 4.57 6.87
C LYS A 34 0.42 3.23 6.16
N ILE A 35 -0.70 2.71 5.67
CA ILE A 35 -0.74 1.44 4.90
C ILE A 35 0.09 1.57 3.63
N THR A 36 -0.08 2.64 2.86
CA THR A 36 0.70 2.89 1.64
C THR A 36 2.21 2.89 1.94
N LEU A 37 2.64 3.63 2.96
CA LEU A 37 4.05 3.68 3.36
C LEU A 37 4.56 2.31 3.81
N ASP A 38 3.75 1.53 4.49
CA ASP A 38 4.10 0.18 4.94
C ASP A 38 4.27 -0.79 3.75
N VAL A 39 3.33 -0.79 2.80
CA VAL A 39 3.41 -1.55 1.54
C VAL A 39 4.66 -1.16 0.75
N MET A 40 4.92 0.13 0.60
CA MET A 40 6.12 0.62 -0.08
C MET A 40 7.41 0.18 0.62
N ASN A 41 7.46 0.23 1.96
CA ASN A 41 8.61 -0.26 2.73
C ASN A 41 8.83 -1.76 2.55
N ILE A 42 7.75 -2.57 2.53
CA ILE A 42 7.84 -4.01 2.30
C ILE A 42 8.40 -4.29 0.90
N SER A 43 7.86 -3.63 -0.12
CA SER A 43 8.34 -3.79 -1.50
C SER A 43 9.82 -3.41 -1.62
N TYR A 44 10.22 -2.30 -1.00
CA TYR A 44 11.63 -1.88 -0.96
C TYR A 44 12.52 -2.90 -0.25
N SER A 45 12.10 -3.39 0.92
CA SER A 45 12.87 -4.37 1.70
C SER A 45 13.02 -5.72 0.98
N LYS A 46 12.08 -6.07 0.10
CA LYS A 46 12.14 -7.27 -0.74
C LYS A 46 12.98 -7.08 -2.01
N GLY A 47 13.56 -5.89 -2.23
CA GLY A 47 14.31 -5.56 -3.44
C GLY A 47 13.42 -5.42 -4.68
N GLY A 48 12.12 -5.15 -4.48
CA GLY A 48 11.17 -4.95 -5.57
C GLY A 48 11.28 -3.56 -6.18
N ASP A 49 11.13 -3.48 -7.49
CA ASP A 49 10.93 -2.23 -8.22
C ASP A 49 9.57 -1.60 -7.87
N TYR A 50 9.49 -0.26 -7.90
CA TYR A 50 8.23 0.50 -7.73
C TYR A 50 7.29 0.39 -8.94
N SER A 51 7.45 -0.65 -9.76
CA SER A 51 6.54 -0.93 -10.87
C SER A 51 5.12 -1.13 -10.36
N ASN A 52 4.14 -0.51 -11.04
CA ASN A 52 2.73 -0.60 -10.66
C ASN A 52 2.24 -2.04 -10.44
N LYS A 53 2.69 -3.01 -11.24
CA LYS A 53 2.33 -4.43 -11.08
C LYS A 53 2.81 -5.03 -9.76
N VAL A 54 4.02 -4.65 -9.34
CA VAL A 54 4.63 -5.10 -8.09
C VAL A 54 3.88 -4.49 -6.92
N MET A 55 3.66 -3.16 -6.93
CA MET A 55 2.86 -2.47 -5.92
C MET A 55 1.45 -3.05 -5.79
N GLN A 56 0.82 -3.40 -6.91
CA GLN A 56 -0.50 -4.03 -6.91
C GLN A 56 -0.49 -5.41 -6.27
N SER A 57 0.47 -6.27 -6.62
CA SER A 57 0.59 -7.61 -6.01
C SER A 57 0.84 -7.51 -4.51
N PHE A 58 1.72 -6.60 -4.08
CA PHE A 58 1.97 -6.38 -2.66
C PHE A 58 0.75 -5.82 -1.94
N ALA A 59 0.04 -4.84 -2.50
CA ALA A 59 -1.15 -4.28 -1.90
C ALA A 59 -2.28 -5.32 -1.79
N GLU A 60 -2.47 -6.16 -2.80
CA GLU A 60 -3.45 -7.25 -2.80
C GLU A 60 -3.15 -8.25 -1.68
N THR A 61 -1.93 -8.82 -1.66
CA THR A 61 -1.48 -9.72 -0.58
C THR A 61 -1.57 -9.04 0.79
N TYR A 62 -1.24 -7.74 0.88
CA TYR A 62 -1.29 -7.01 2.14
C TYR A 62 -2.70 -6.92 2.73
N VAL A 63 -3.69 -6.71 1.85
CA VAL A 63 -5.09 -6.64 2.24
C VAL A 63 -5.66 -8.03 2.50
N GLU A 64 -5.31 -9.04 1.69
CA GLU A 64 -5.74 -10.43 1.92
C GLU A 64 -5.25 -10.98 3.27
N GLU A 65 -3.97 -10.77 3.59
CA GLU A 65 -3.38 -11.20 4.87
C GLU A 65 -3.87 -10.36 6.06
N GLY A 66 -4.57 -9.25 5.80
CA GLY A 66 -5.12 -8.40 6.84
C GLY A 66 -4.08 -7.58 7.61
N PHE A 67 -2.88 -7.34 7.04
CA PHE A 67 -1.84 -6.57 7.73
C PHE A 67 -2.27 -5.14 8.07
N TYR A 68 -3.22 -4.56 7.31
CA TYR A 68 -3.78 -3.25 7.60
C TYR A 68 -4.49 -3.18 8.96
N LYS A 69 -4.92 -4.32 9.52
CA LYS A 69 -5.59 -4.40 10.82
C LYS A 69 -4.77 -3.77 11.94
N LYS A 70 -3.44 -3.87 11.88
CA LYS A 70 -2.51 -3.26 12.85
C LYS A 70 -2.60 -1.73 12.96
N PHE A 71 -3.30 -1.07 12.03
CA PHE A 71 -3.49 0.38 12.02
C PHE A 71 -4.93 0.80 12.35
N ILE A 72 -5.87 -0.14 12.43
CA ILE A 72 -7.29 0.10 12.76
C ILE A 72 -7.70 -0.49 14.12
N GLU A 73 -6.93 -1.44 14.64
CA GLU A 73 -7.02 -1.96 16.02
C GLU A 73 -6.20 -1.09 16.99
#